data_AF-A0A9X9WGB2-F1
#
_entry.id   AF-A0A9X9WGB2-F1
#
_cell.length_a   1.000
_cell.length_b   1.000
_cell.length_c   1.000
_cell.angle_alpha   90.00
_cell.angle_beta   90.00
_cell.angle_gamma   90.00
#
_symmetry.space_group_name_H-M   'P 1'
#
loop_
_entity.id
_entity.type
_entity.pdbx_description
1 polymer ?
#
loop_
_entity_poly.entity_id
_entity_poly.type
_entity_poly.pdbx_seq_one_letter_code
_entity_poly.pdbx_strand_id
1 'polypeptide(L)'
;MGHRRTIALLLLGSGLALGACSEDFTEAKPANGGNERTLSRTELRWCMFNDIRIEAARPDMRGAKQGQVQAFNTAVTEWNAACRSYRYSRSDRDAVQRQVEARRQQLETEGKARFALREAGG
;
A
#
# COMPACT_ATOMS: atom_id res chain seq x y z
N MET A 1 -5.37 19.84 62.54
CA MET A 1 -3.96 19.87 62.94
C MET A 1 -3.26 18.65 62.37
N GLY A 2 -2.27 18.82 61.48
CA GLY A 2 -1.33 17.81 60.96
C GLY A 2 -1.97 16.63 60.21
N HIS A 3 -1.54 16.22 59.02
CA HIS A 3 -0.19 15.75 58.76
C HIS A 3 0.08 15.82 57.26
N ARG A 4 1.11 16.59 56.88
CA ARG A 4 1.79 16.42 55.60
C ARG A 4 2.50 15.07 55.63
N ARG A 5 2.18 14.19 54.68
CA ARG A 5 3.00 13.01 54.37
C ARG A 5 3.64 13.21 53.01
N THR A 6 4.85 13.76 53.04
CA THR A 6 5.85 13.50 52.00
C THR A 6 6.29 12.05 52.14
N ILE A 7 6.53 11.30 51.04
CA ILE A 7 7.65 10.35 50.88
C ILE A 7 7.59 9.61 49.52
N ALA A 8 8.78 9.57 48.91
CA ALA A 8 9.35 8.62 47.94
C ALA A 8 8.77 8.50 46.52
N LEU A 9 9.45 9.22 45.62
CA LEU A 9 9.89 8.77 44.30
C LEU A 9 10.51 7.36 44.37
N LEU A 10 10.24 6.50 43.37
CA LEU A 10 10.92 5.25 42.92
C LEU A 10 9.82 4.43 42.17
N LEU A 11 9.90 3.92 40.95
CA LEU A 11 10.96 3.63 40.00
C LEU A 11 10.34 3.58 38.59
N LEU A 12 11.15 4.00 37.62
CA LEU A 12 11.23 3.54 36.24
C LEU A 12 10.41 2.30 35.90
N GLY A 13 9.25 2.52 35.27
CA GLY A 13 8.60 1.53 34.43
C GLY A 13 8.99 1.78 32.98
N SER A 14 10.23 1.42 32.62
CA SER A 14 10.63 1.24 31.22
C SER A 14 9.85 0.05 30.66
N GLY A 15 8.60 0.28 30.29
CA GLY A 15 7.85 -0.61 29.43
C GLY A 15 8.39 -0.44 28.03
N LEU A 16 9.33 -1.32 27.66
CA LEU A 16 9.80 -1.54 26.30
C LEU A 16 8.63 -1.37 25.33
N ALA A 17 8.64 -0.29 24.55
CA ALA A 17 8.05 -0.33 23.23
C ALA A 17 8.89 -1.34 22.45
N LEU A 18 8.57 -2.63 22.62
CA LEU A 18 8.98 -3.67 21.71
C LEU A 18 8.67 -3.13 20.33
N GLY A 19 9.73 -2.89 19.56
CA GLY A 19 9.62 -2.26 18.26
C GLY A 19 8.52 -2.94 17.48
N ALA A 20 7.43 -2.22 17.25
CA ALA A 20 6.79 -2.31 15.96
C ALA A 20 7.89 -1.89 14.98
N CYS A 21 8.66 -2.87 14.48
CA CYS A 21 9.55 -2.64 13.37
C CYS A 21 8.66 -2.01 12.31
N SER A 22 8.85 -0.73 12.04
CA SER A 22 8.09 -0.01 11.02
C SER A 22 8.16 -0.86 9.75
N GLU A 23 7.05 -1.50 9.38
CA GLU A 23 7.03 -2.28 8.16
C GLU A 23 7.24 -1.31 7.00
N ASP A 24 8.33 -1.52 6.26
CA ASP A 24 8.61 -0.73 5.08
C ASP A 24 7.53 -1.02 4.01
N PHE A 25 6.75 0.00 3.70
CA PHE A 25 5.73 0.00 2.65
C PHE A 25 6.12 0.85 1.45
N THR A 26 7.39 1.25 1.31
CA THR A 26 7.85 2.00 0.14
C THR A 26 7.57 1.19 -1.13
N GLU A 27 6.94 1.85 -2.08
CA GLU A 27 6.62 1.33 -3.40
C GLU A 27 7.51 2.02 -4.43
N ALA A 28 8.04 1.26 -5.39
CA ALA A 28 8.75 1.80 -6.54
C ALA A 28 8.12 1.24 -7.80
N LYS A 29 7.71 2.08 -8.75
CA LYS A 29 7.17 1.56 -10.01
C LYS A 29 8.28 0.80 -10.75
N PRO A 30 8.03 -0.46 -11.16
CA PRO A 30 8.98 -1.20 -11.96
C PRO A 30 9.32 -0.43 -13.25
N ALA A 31 10.60 -0.40 -13.65
CA ALA A 31 10.95 0.02 -15.00
C ALA A 31 10.21 -0.87 -16.03
N ASN A 32 9.64 -0.24 -17.06
CA ASN A 32 8.99 -0.95 -18.15
C ASN A 32 10.06 -1.71 -18.93
N GLY A 33 10.00 -3.05 -18.98
CA GLY A 33 10.93 -3.82 -19.80
C GLY A 33 11.05 -5.27 -19.39
N GLY A 34 10.20 -6.11 -19.99
CA GLY A 34 10.48 -7.53 -20.28
C GLY A 34 10.79 -8.49 -19.12
N ASN A 35 10.74 -9.78 -19.45
CA ASN A 35 10.67 -10.90 -18.50
C ASN A 35 12.03 -11.33 -17.93
N GLU A 36 13.06 -10.53 -18.16
CA GLU A 36 14.45 -10.91 -17.96
C GLU A 36 14.98 -10.49 -16.57
N ARG A 37 14.34 -9.52 -15.92
CA ARG A 37 14.75 -9.03 -14.61
C ARG A 37 13.90 -9.58 -13.47
N THR A 38 14.53 -9.67 -12.30
CA THR A 38 13.85 -9.96 -11.03
C THR A 38 13.45 -8.64 -10.36
N LEU A 39 12.19 -8.50 -9.96
CA LEU A 39 11.73 -7.31 -9.24
C LEU A 39 12.35 -7.26 -7.84
N SER A 40 12.73 -6.05 -7.42
CA SER A 40 13.01 -5.76 -6.03
C SER A 40 11.75 -5.85 -5.17
N ARG A 41 11.90 -5.92 -3.84
CA ARG A 41 10.76 -5.99 -2.91
C ARG A 41 9.84 -4.76 -3.00
N THR A 42 10.39 -3.56 -3.18
CA THR A 42 9.61 -2.31 -3.31
C THR A 42 8.86 -2.25 -4.65
N GLU A 43 9.42 -2.81 -5.72
CA GLU A 43 8.74 -2.98 -7.01
C GLU A 43 7.62 -4.02 -6.96
N LEU A 44 7.86 -5.14 -6.28
CA LEU A 44 6.83 -6.15 -6.08
C LEU A 44 5.68 -5.61 -5.23
N ARG A 45 5.99 -4.78 -4.22
CA ARG A 45 4.99 -4.01 -3.45
C ARG A 45 4.13 -3.15 -4.35
N TRP A 46 4.74 -2.36 -5.23
CA TRP A 46 3.99 -1.53 -6.18
C TRP A 46 3.02 -2.38 -7.02
N CYS A 47 3.48 -3.52 -7.54
CA CYS A 47 2.63 -4.41 -8.33
C CYS A 47 1.46 -5.00 -7.55
N MET A 48 1.73 -5.60 -6.39
CA MET A 48 0.70 -6.29 -5.61
C MET A 48 -0.27 -5.31 -4.94
N PHE A 49 0.20 -4.12 -4.53
CA PHE A 49 -0.67 -3.10 -3.94
C PHE A 49 -1.55 -2.43 -5.00
N ASN A 50 -1.01 -2.14 -6.20
CA ASN A 50 -1.82 -1.60 -7.28
C ASN A 50 -2.83 -2.59 -7.84
N ASP A 51 -2.56 -3.90 -7.79
CA ASP A 51 -3.54 -4.94 -8.14
C ASP A 51 -4.81 -4.81 -7.28
N ILE A 52 -4.65 -4.74 -5.94
CA ILE A 52 -5.76 -4.51 -5.01
C ILE A 52 -6.47 -3.18 -5.28
N ARG A 53 -5.73 -2.09 -5.49
CA ARG A 53 -6.31 -0.76 -5.77
C ARG A 53 -7.14 -0.76 -7.05
N ILE A 54 -6.66 -1.42 -8.10
CA ILE A 54 -7.35 -1.53 -9.39
C ILE A 54 -8.60 -2.39 -9.25
N GLU A 55 -8.51 -3.55 -8.61
CA GLU A 55 -9.67 -4.44 -8.42
C GLU A 55 -10.75 -3.79 -7.55
N ALA A 56 -10.36 -3.06 -6.49
CA ALA A 56 -11.31 -2.37 -5.63
C ALA A 56 -12.10 -1.27 -6.34
N ALA A 57 -11.51 -0.62 -7.34
CA ALA A 57 -12.14 0.45 -8.12
C ALA A 57 -12.95 -0.06 -9.33
N ARG A 58 -12.69 -1.29 -9.78
CA ARG A 58 -13.30 -1.86 -11.00
C ARG A 58 -14.83 -1.81 -10.99
N PRO A 59 -15.56 -2.11 -9.89
CA PRO A 59 -17.02 -2.04 -9.88
C PRO A 59 -17.57 -0.64 -10.16
N ASP A 60 -16.86 0.40 -9.70
CA ASP A 60 -17.28 1.80 -9.80
C ASP A 60 -17.18 2.33 -11.24
N MET A 61 -16.46 1.64 -12.13
CA MET A 61 -16.30 2.06 -13.52
C MET A 61 -17.57 1.86 -14.36
N ARG A 62 -18.53 1.06 -13.88
CA ARG A 62 -19.83 0.92 -14.54
C ARG A 62 -20.64 2.21 -14.36
N GLY A 63 -20.81 2.95 -15.45
CA GLY A 63 -21.54 4.23 -15.43
C GLY A 63 -20.69 5.41 -14.99
N ALA A 64 -19.38 5.22 -14.80
CA ALA A 64 -18.45 6.32 -14.57
C ALA A 64 -18.32 7.23 -15.80
N LYS A 65 -17.94 8.48 -15.57
CA LYS A 65 -17.67 9.46 -16.65
C LYS A 65 -16.45 9.03 -17.47
N GLN A 66 -16.40 9.45 -18.73
CA GLN A 66 -15.31 9.12 -19.65
C GLN A 66 -13.92 9.41 -19.06
N GLY A 67 -13.74 10.55 -18.37
CA GLY A 67 -12.47 10.90 -17.74
C GLY A 67 -12.04 9.95 -16.61
N GLN A 68 -13.00 9.41 -15.85
CA GLN A 68 -12.74 8.42 -14.79
C GLN A 68 -12.33 7.08 -15.41
N VAL A 69 -13.08 6.62 -16.42
CA VAL A 69 -12.77 5.41 -17.17
C VAL A 69 -11.39 5.50 -17.85
N GLN A 70 -11.05 6.66 -18.42
CA GLN A 70 -9.73 6.88 -19.02
C GLN A 70 -8.60 6.80 -17.98
N ALA A 71 -8.77 7.45 -16.82
CA ALA A 71 -7.78 7.37 -15.75
C ALA A 71 -7.60 5.94 -15.22
N PHE A 72 -8.69 5.19 -15.05
CA PHE A 72 -8.65 3.78 -14.67
C PHE A 72 -7.92 2.93 -15.72
N ASN A 73 -8.25 3.09 -17.01
CA ASN A 73 -7.60 2.35 -18.10
C ASN A 73 -6.10 2.67 -18.21
N THR A 74 -5.70 3.92 -17.97
CA THR A 74 -4.27 4.29 -17.88
C THR A 74 -3.59 3.53 -16.75
N ALA A 75 -4.19 3.48 -15.56
CA ALA A 75 -3.62 2.74 -14.43
C ALA A 75 -3.50 1.23 -14.71
N VAL A 76 -4.53 0.62 -15.32
CA VAL A 76 -4.49 -0.79 -15.77
C VAL A 76 -3.39 -1.02 -16.79
N THR A 77 -3.23 -0.10 -17.76
CA THR A 77 -2.20 -0.20 -18.80
C THR A 77 -0.79 -0.14 -18.21
N GLU A 78 -0.55 0.80 -17.30
CA GLU A 78 0.73 0.92 -16.60
C GLU A 78 1.03 -0.30 -15.74
N TRP A 79 0.05 -0.81 -15.00
CA TRP A 79 0.20 -2.01 -14.21
C TRP A 79 0.51 -3.22 -15.09
N ASN A 80 -0.21 -3.39 -16.21
CA ASN A 80 0.06 -4.47 -17.16
C ASN A 80 1.48 -4.39 -17.73
N ALA A 81 1.96 -3.20 -18.11
CA ALA A 81 3.32 -3.03 -18.64
C ALA A 81 4.40 -3.32 -17.58
N ALA A 82 4.14 -2.95 -16.33
CA ALA A 82 5.12 -3.02 -15.24
C ALA A 82 5.07 -4.32 -14.42
N CYS A 83 4.00 -5.11 -14.49
CA CYS A 83 3.79 -6.25 -13.58
C CYS A 83 3.45 -7.59 -14.25
N ARG A 84 3.02 -7.58 -15.53
CA ARG A 84 2.45 -8.79 -16.17
C ARG A 84 3.44 -9.92 -16.44
N SER A 85 4.74 -9.62 -16.51
CA SER A 85 5.76 -10.62 -16.88
C SER A 85 7.11 -10.38 -16.18
N TYR A 86 7.19 -10.54 -14.87
CA TYR A 86 8.48 -10.40 -14.15
C TYR A 86 8.76 -11.57 -13.22
N ARG A 87 10.04 -11.80 -12.97
CA ARG A 87 10.51 -12.77 -11.99
C ARG A 87 10.52 -12.11 -10.61
N TYR A 88 10.35 -12.91 -9.57
CA TYR A 88 10.46 -12.46 -8.18
C TYR A 88 11.01 -13.60 -7.32
N SER A 89 11.69 -13.25 -6.23
CA SER A 89 12.02 -14.22 -5.20
C SER A 89 10.75 -14.63 -4.45
N ARG A 90 10.62 -15.92 -4.12
CA ARG A 90 9.52 -16.43 -3.28
C ARG A 90 9.51 -15.76 -1.91
N SER A 91 10.68 -15.52 -1.31
CA SER A 91 10.79 -14.88 0.00
C SER A 91 10.25 -13.45 -0.01
N ASP A 92 10.53 -12.69 -1.07
CA ASP A 92 10.03 -11.32 -1.23
C ASP A 92 8.53 -11.32 -1.50
N ARG A 93 8.04 -12.24 -2.34
CA ARG A 93 6.62 -12.41 -2.60
C ARG A 93 5.84 -12.74 -1.34
N ASP A 94 6.32 -13.67 -0.54
CA ASP A 94 5.66 -14.04 0.73
C ASP A 94 5.68 -12.88 1.74
N ALA A 95 6.76 -12.08 1.76
CA ALA A 95 6.83 -10.89 2.58
C ALA A 95 5.81 -9.82 2.15
N VAL A 96 5.76 -9.49 0.85
CA VAL A 96 4.80 -8.52 0.30
C VAL A 96 3.36 -9.01 0.44
N GLN A 97 3.11 -10.31 0.33
CA GLN A 97 1.78 -10.89 0.55
C GLN A 97 1.25 -10.60 1.96
N ARG A 98 2.08 -10.75 3.00
CA ARG A 98 1.68 -10.39 4.38
C ARG A 98 1.36 -8.91 4.52
N GLN A 99 2.10 -8.07 3.82
CA GLN A 99 1.83 -6.63 3.80
C GLN A 99 0.54 -6.27 3.06
N VAL A 100 0.22 -6.98 1.98
CA VAL A 100 -1.09 -6.87 1.31
C VAL A 100 -2.20 -7.19 2.30
N GLU A 101 -2.07 -8.29 3.05
CA GLU A 101 -3.07 -8.69 4.04
C GLU A 101 -3.20 -7.66 5.16
N ALA A 102 -2.08 -7.16 5.68
CA ALA A 102 -2.06 -6.13 6.73
C ALA A 102 -2.69 -4.80 6.29
N ARG A 103 -2.61 -4.44 5.00
CA ARG A 103 -3.08 -3.15 4.46
C ARG A 103 -4.31 -3.26 3.55
N ARG A 104 -4.92 -4.43 3.40
CA ARG A 104 -5.95 -4.67 2.36
C ARG A 104 -7.06 -3.61 2.36
N GLN A 105 -7.64 -3.33 3.51
CA GLN A 105 -8.73 -2.33 3.64
C GLN A 105 -8.29 -0.92 3.24
N GLN A 106 -7.05 -0.54 3.58
CA GLN A 106 -6.48 0.74 3.19
C GLN A 106 -6.26 0.80 1.67
N LEU A 107 -5.70 -0.26 1.08
CA LEU A 107 -5.47 -0.35 -0.38
C LEU A 107 -6.77 -0.31 -1.17
N GLU A 108 -7.82 -0.98 -0.70
CA GLU A 108 -9.15 -0.94 -1.32
C GLU A 108 -9.74 0.48 -1.29
N THR A 109 -9.59 1.17 -0.15
CA THR A 109 -10.04 2.56 0.01
C THR A 109 -9.27 3.51 -0.90
N GLU A 110 -7.94 3.38 -0.95
CA GLU A 110 -7.07 4.14 -1.86
C GLU A 110 -7.48 3.94 -3.33
N GLY A 111 -7.79 2.69 -3.72
CA GLY A 111 -8.24 2.34 -5.07
C GLY A 111 -9.52 3.08 -5.48
N LYS A 112 -10.57 2.97 -4.66
CA LYS A 112 -11.85 3.65 -4.90
C LYS A 112 -11.70 5.16 -4.98
N ALA A 113 -10.94 5.75 -4.05
CA ALA A 113 -10.73 7.19 -4.01
C ALA A 113 -9.96 7.72 -5.24
N ARG A 114 -8.98 6.96 -5.74
CA ARG A 114 -8.09 7.37 -6.85
C ARG A 114 -8.83 7.78 -8.11
N PHE A 115 -9.98 7.15 -8.42
CA PHE A 115 -10.71 7.37 -9.66
C PHE A 115 -12.05 8.10 -9.47
N ALA A 116 -12.44 8.38 -8.22
CA ALA A 116 -13.68 9.08 -7.90
C ALA A 116 -13.64 10.61 -8.18
N LEU A 117 -12.45 11.24 -8.19
CA LEU A 117 -12.31 12.69 -7.96
C LEU A 117 -12.11 13.61 -9.18
N ARG A 118 -12.18 13.16 -10.44
CA ARG A 118 -12.02 14.08 -11.60
C ARG A 118 -13.32 14.80 -12.00
N GLU A 119 -13.83 15.63 -11.08
CA GLU A 119 -14.78 16.72 -11.34
C GLU A 119 -14.13 18.12 -11.27
N ALA A 120 -12.88 18.25 -10.79
CA ALA A 120 -12.23 19.56 -10.65
C ALA A 120 -11.51 19.97 -11.95
N GLY A 121 -12.27 20.46 -12.92
CA GLY A 121 -11.75 21.10 -14.13
C GLY A 121 -12.39 20.58 -15.41
N GLY A 122 -13.62 21.02 -15.65
CA GLY A 122 -14.22 21.09 -16.99
C GLY A 122 -13.66 22.27 -17.77
#